data_AF-A0A811KWV0-F1
#
_entry.id   AF-A0A811KWV0-F1
#
_cell.length_a   1.000
_cell.length_b   1.000
_cell.length_c   1.000
_cell.angle_alpha   90.00
_cell.angle_beta   90.00
_cell.angle_gamma   90.00
#
_symmetry.space_group_name_H-M   'P 1'
#
loop_
_entity.id
_entity.type
_entity.pdbx_description
1 polymer ?
#
loop_
_entity_poly.entity_id
_entity_poly.type
_entity_poly.pdbx_seq_one_letter_code
_entity_poly.pdbx_strand_id
1 'polypeptide(L)'
;MAFNDAREESVKCDSILGIEQYCYKFTAYSPIHEMVKLGCATLLCSPFRNTCADFELSGVAGRLCCCNHGSYCNSASLTTISSFLAIGLMIFAFL
;
A
#
# COMPACT_ATOMS: atom_id res chain seq x y z
N MET A 1 24.64 -11.11 -8.85
CA MET A 1 23.52 -10.19 -8.62
C MET A 1 22.25 -10.95 -8.95
N ALA A 2 21.61 -11.55 -7.94
CA ALA A 2 20.40 -12.34 -8.13
C ALA A 2 19.20 -11.41 -8.01
N PHE A 3 18.50 -11.22 -9.12
CA PHE A 3 17.16 -10.63 -9.17
C PHE A 3 16.21 -11.68 -8.59
N ASN A 4 16.01 -11.65 -7.27
CA ASN A 4 15.08 -12.55 -6.61
C ASN A 4 13.66 -12.04 -6.87
N ASP A 5 12.97 -12.77 -7.75
CA ASP A 5 11.52 -12.86 -7.87
C ASP A 5 10.89 -12.82 -6.46
N ALA A 6 10.35 -11.67 -6.10
CA ALA A 6 9.67 -11.45 -4.83
C ALA A 6 8.30 -12.14 -4.93
N ARG A 7 8.29 -13.47 -4.83
CA ARG A 7 7.10 -14.20 -4.41
C ARG A 7 6.73 -13.59 -3.05
N GLU A 8 5.62 -12.87 -3.04
CA GLU A 8 5.10 -12.15 -1.88
C GLU A 8 4.68 -13.18 -0.83
N GLU A 9 5.65 -13.72 -0.09
CA GLU A 9 5.42 -14.67 0.97
C GLU A 9 4.55 -13.97 2.02
N SER A 10 3.39 -14.57 2.29
CA SER A 10 2.46 -14.04 3.27
C SER A 10 3.11 -14.03 4.65
N VAL A 11 3.32 -12.83 5.19
CA VAL A 11 3.91 -12.67 6.52
C VAL A 11 2.84 -12.92 7.57
N LYS A 12 3.04 -13.93 8.42
CA LYS A 12 2.20 -14.14 9.60
C LYS A 12 2.56 -13.09 10.66
N CYS A 13 1.58 -12.29 11.07
CA CYS A 13 1.77 -11.38 12.19
C CYS A 13 1.71 -12.18 13.51
N ASP A 14 2.86 -12.41 14.14
CA ASP A 14 2.91 -13.14 15.41
C ASP A 14 2.51 -12.23 16.59
N SER A 15 1.49 -12.66 17.33
CA SER A 15 1.04 -11.98 18.55
C SER A 15 1.94 -12.33 19.73
N ILE A 16 2.97 -11.53 19.97
CA ILE A 16 3.72 -11.61 21.22
C ILE A 16 2.87 -10.90 22.30
N LEU A 17 2.35 -11.67 23.27
CA LEU A 17 1.63 -11.18 24.47
C LEU A 17 0.17 -10.70 24.26
N GLY A 18 -0.52 -11.13 23.21
CA GLY A 18 -1.94 -10.80 23.03
C GLY A 18 -2.21 -9.34 22.65
N ILE A 19 -1.17 -8.61 22.23
CA ILE A 19 -1.32 -7.28 21.62
C ILE A 19 -2.00 -7.42 20.26
N GLU A 20 -2.90 -6.47 19.95
CA GLU A 20 -3.53 -6.40 18.64
C GLU A 20 -2.47 -6.27 17.53
N GLN A 21 -2.60 -7.11 16.51
CA GLN A 21 -1.73 -7.12 15.35
C GLN A 21 -2.34 -6.26 14.25
N TYR A 22 -1.49 -5.46 13.63
CA TYR A 22 -1.88 -4.58 12.54
C TYR A 22 -1.11 -4.95 11.29
N CYS A 23 -1.82 -5.12 10.19
CA CYS A 23 -1.23 -5.12 8.86
C CYS A 23 -1.01 -3.67 8.42
N TYR A 24 0.09 -3.41 7.71
CA TYR A 24 0.34 -2.11 7.11
C TYR A 24 0.56 -2.23 5.60
N LYS A 25 0.21 -1.16 4.89
CA LYS A 25 0.58 -0.90 3.51
C LYS A 25 1.28 0.44 3.43
N PHE A 26 2.53 0.41 3.01
CA PHE A 26 3.33 1.59 2.75
C PHE A 26 3.46 1.76 1.24
N THR A 27 3.04 2.91 0.75
CA THR A 27 3.17 3.32 -0.63
C THR A 27 4.09 4.54 -0.69
N ALA A 28 5.16 4.48 -1.47
CA ALA A 28 5.97 5.65 -1.80
C ALA A 28 5.73 6.05 -3.25
N TYR A 29 5.40 7.31 -3.46
CA TYR A 29 5.16 7.91 -4.75
C TYR A 29 6.46 8.50 -5.28
N SER A 30 6.93 7.99 -6.42
CA SER A 30 7.98 8.63 -7.22
C SER A 30 7.44 8.93 -8.61
N PRO A 31 7.99 9.92 -9.33
CA PRO A 31 7.52 10.28 -10.66
C PRO A 31 7.68 9.17 -11.71
N ILE A 32 8.52 8.17 -11.44
CA ILE A 32 8.84 7.07 -12.36
C ILE A 32 8.13 5.78 -11.94
N HIS A 33 8.00 5.53 -10.63
CA HIS A 33 7.43 4.29 -10.11
C HIS A 33 6.80 4.44 -8.72
N GLU A 34 5.69 3.74 -8.49
CA GLU A 34 5.10 3.58 -7.16
C GLU A 34 5.75 2.37 -6.49
N MET A 35 6.33 2.57 -5.30
CA MET A 35 6.86 1.45 -4.50
C MET A 35 5.85 1.09 -3.42
N VAL A 36 5.38 -0.16 -3.43
CA VAL A 36 4.43 -0.69 -2.44
C VAL A 36 5.14 -1.72 -1.57
N LYS A 37 4.98 -1.59 -0.26
CA LYS A 37 5.45 -2.55 0.73
C LYS A 37 4.34 -2.92 1.71
N LEU A 38 4.19 -4.22 1.93
CA LEU A 38 3.17 -4.80 2.82
C LEU A 38 3.85 -5.52 3.99
N GLY A 39 3.21 -5.57 5.16
CA GLY A 39 3.72 -6.31 6.31
C GLY A 39 2.90 -6.14 7.58
N CYS A 40 3.50 -6.45 8.72
CA CYS A 40 2.90 -6.33 10.06
C CYS A 40 3.68 -5.31 10.91
N ALA A 41 2.99 -4.39 11.59
CA ALA A 41 3.64 -3.40 12.45
C ALA A 41 2.72 -2.85 13.54
N THR A 42 2.75 -3.44 14.75
CA THR A 42 1.91 -2.97 15.87
C THR A 42 2.32 -1.60 16.39
N LEU A 43 3.62 -1.34 16.59
CA LEU A 43 4.08 -0.08 17.21
C LEU A 43 3.74 1.15 16.35
N LEU A 44 3.90 1.01 15.04
CA LEU A 44 3.67 2.07 14.04
C LEU A 44 2.18 2.30 13.77
N CYS A 45 1.37 1.23 13.79
CA CYS A 45 -0.07 1.30 13.51
C CYS A 45 -0.95 1.51 14.74
N SER A 46 -0.46 1.27 15.96
CA SER A 46 -1.21 1.52 17.18
C SER A 46 -1.79 2.94 17.30
N PRO A 47 -1.08 4.03 16.88
CA PRO A 47 -1.66 5.37 16.86
C PRO A 47 -2.61 5.66 15.68
N PHE A 48 -2.53 4.89 14.58
CA PHE A 48 -3.27 5.13 13.33
C PHE A 48 -4.10 3.89 12.94
N ARG A 49 -4.93 3.44 13.87
CA ARG A 49 -5.70 2.20 13.73
C ARG A 49 -6.75 2.33 12.63
N ASN A 50 -6.68 1.48 11.61
CA ASN A 50 -7.65 1.45 10.51
C ASN A 50 -7.72 2.77 9.73
N THR A 51 -6.63 3.55 9.74
CA THR A 51 -6.52 4.82 9.02
C THR A 51 -5.31 4.81 8.09
N CYS A 52 -5.32 5.76 7.16
CA CYS A 52 -4.18 6.08 6.31
C CYS A 52 -3.63 7.45 6.67
N ALA A 53 -2.31 7.58 6.69
CA ALA A 53 -1.60 8.83 6.88
C ALA A 53 -0.69 9.09 5.68
N ASP A 54 -0.75 10.29 5.13
CA ASP A 54 0.19 10.77 4.12
C ASP A 54 1.43 11.33 4.81
N PHE A 55 2.60 11.10 4.22
CA PHE A 55 3.86 11.65 4.69
C PHE A 55 4.68 12.19 3.52
N GLU A 56 5.47 13.21 3.81
CA GLU A 56 6.45 13.76 2.87
C GLU A 56 7.79 13.81 3.58
N LEU A 57 8.75 13.00 3.12
CA LEU A 57 10.08 12.92 3.71
C LEU A 57 11.14 13.11 2.63
N SER A 58 11.95 14.15 2.76
CA SER A 58 13.05 14.45 1.82
C SER A 58 12.60 14.52 0.35
N GLY A 59 11.41 15.06 0.09
CA GLY A 59 10.85 15.19 -1.26
C GLY A 59 10.22 13.91 -1.82
N VAL A 60 10.16 12.83 -1.02
CA VAL A 60 9.40 11.62 -1.33
C VAL A 60 8.05 11.70 -0.61
N ALA A 61 6.98 11.77 -1.38
CA ALA A 61 5.62 11.66 -0.87
C ALA A 61 5.24 10.18 -0.74
N GLY A 62 4.41 9.84 0.24
CA GLY A 62 3.90 8.50 0.38
C GLY A 62 2.71 8.42 1.32
N ARG A 63 2.17 7.22 1.44
CA ARG A 63 0.99 6.90 2.23
C ARG A 63 1.22 5.62 3.03
N LEU A 64 0.95 5.68 4.32
CA LEU A 64 0.93 4.52 5.21
C LEU A 64 -0.50 4.24 5.63
N CYS A 65 -1.03 3.07 5.29
CA CYS A 65 -2.33 2.59 5.74
C CYS A 65 -2.16 1.42 6.71
N CYS A 66 -2.92 1.41 7.79
CA CYS A 66 -2.93 0.34 8.77
C CYS A 66 -4.31 -0.28 8.88
N CYS A 67 -4.40 -1.60 9.13
CA CYS A 67 -5.67 -2.29 9.33
C CYS A 67 -5.54 -3.49 10.29
N ASN A 68 -6.61 -3.83 11.00
CA ASN A 68 -6.68 -5.00 11.90
C ASN A 68 -7.92 -5.90 11.71
N HIS A 69 -8.72 -5.67 10.66
CA HIS A 69 -10.04 -6.30 10.47
C HIS A 69 -10.01 -7.73 9.87
N GLY A 70 -8.86 -8.39 9.79
CA GLY A 70 -8.73 -9.74 9.24
C GLY A 70 -7.45 -9.95 8.44
N SER A 71 -7.22 -11.19 8.02
CA SER A 71 -6.05 -11.56 7.22
C SER A 71 -6.02 -10.82 5.88
N TYR A 72 -4.84 -10.35 5.48
CA TYR A 72 -4.61 -9.67 4.20
C TYR A 72 -5.43 -8.38 3.98
N CYS A 73 -5.87 -7.71 5.05
CA CYS A 73 -6.65 -6.46 4.93
C CYS A 73 -5.89 -5.33 4.20
N ASN A 74 -4.57 -5.42 4.11
CA ASN A 74 -3.68 -4.48 3.41
C ASN A 74 -3.46 -4.82 1.92
N SER A 75 -4.07 -5.89 1.40
CA SER A 75 -3.85 -6.38 0.02
C SER A 75 -4.53 -5.55 -1.08
N ALA A 76 -5.47 -4.67 -0.73
CA ALA A 76 -6.17 -3.86 -1.73
C ALA A 76 -5.17 -2.93 -2.45
N SER A 77 -4.92 -3.20 -3.74
CA SER A 77 -4.15 -2.31 -4.60
C SER A 77 -5.07 -1.24 -5.17
N LEU A 78 -4.83 0.02 -4.84
CA LEU A 78 -5.51 1.14 -5.47
C LEU A 78 -4.84 1.32 -6.84
N THR A 79 -5.29 0.55 -7.84
CA THR A 79 -4.84 0.75 -9.21
C THR A 79 -5.30 2.14 -9.64
N THR A 80 -4.36 3.09 -9.71
CA THR A 80 -4.66 4.44 -10.17
C THR A 80 -4.86 4.35 -11.69
N ILE A 81 -6.11 4.17 -12.12
CA ILE A 81 -6.47 4.18 -13.54
C ILE A 81 -6.16 5.58 -14.06
N SER A 82 -5.12 5.69 -14.89
CA SER A 82 -4.74 6.94 -15.52
C SER A 82 -5.90 7.50 -16.34
N SER A 83 -6.46 8.63 -15.89
CA SER A 83 -7.61 9.32 -16.48
C SER A 83 -7.41 9.71 -17.95
N PHE A 84 -6.17 9.71 -18.45
CA PHE A 84 -5.85 10.04 -19.84
C PHE A 84 -6.35 8.99 -20.84
N LEU A 85 -6.48 7.71 -20.45
CA LEU A 85 -6.97 6.66 -21.35
C LEU A 85 -8.48 6.74 -21.61
N ALA A 86 -9.25 7.25 -20.64
CA ALA A 86 -10.70 7.32 -20.72
C ALA A 86 -11.20 8.39 -21.71
N ILE A 87 -10.46 9.50 -21.83
CA ILE A 87 -10.85 10.62 -22.70
C ILE A 87 -10.61 10.28 -24.18
N GLY A 88 -9.54 9.53 -24.49
CA GLY A 88 -9.24 9.11 -25.87
C GLY A 88 -10.29 8.19 -26.50
N LEU A 89 -10.86 7.27 -25.72
CA LEU A 89 -11.94 6.38 -26.16
C LEU A 89 -13.24 7.13 -26.46
N MET A 90 -13.54 8.16 -25.67
CA MET A 90 -14.73 9.00 -25.89
C MET A 90 -14.59 9.88 -27.14
N ILE A 91 -13.39 10.33 -27.50
CA ILE A 91 -13.21 11.12 -28.73
C ILE A 91 -13.35 10.23 -29.97
N PHE A 92 -12.80 9.01 -29.94
CA PHE A 92 -12.85 8.08 -31.08
C PHE A 92 -14.26 7.51 -31.35
N ALA A 93 -15.13 7.45 -30.33
CA ALA A 93 -16.51 6.99 -30.49
C ALA A 93 -17.46 8.04 -31.09
N PHE A 94 -17.04 9.30 -31.16
CA PHE A 94 -17.83 10.43 -31.66
C PHE A 94 -17.25 11.04 -32.96
N LEU A 95 -16.24 10.39 -33.56
CA LEU A 95 -15.63 10.76 -34.84
C LEU A 95 -15.93 9.68 -35.89
#